data_AF-A0A9D1TJJ3-F1
#
_entry.id   AF-A0A9D1TJJ3-F1
#
_cell.length_a   1.000
_cell.length_b   1.000
_cell.length_c   1.000
_cell.angle_alpha   90.00
_cell.angle_beta   90.00
_cell.angle_gamma   90.00
#
_symmetry.space_group_name_H-M   'P 1'
#
loop_
_entity.id
_entity.type
_entity.pdbx_description
1 polymer ?
#
loop_
_entity_poly.entity_id
_entity_poly.type
_entity_poly.pdbx_seq_one_letter_code
_entity_poly.pdbx_strand_id
1 'polypeptide(L)'
;IAGLLMYPQFKKWFPTFFHKWNENGIPGMLLFFIIVIYWLFPRTMDEALMNTSVEIFKFISWPFLVGIPLRDSWSKLSDRGKTISLSLISGLYFLMGFIYIFTDEQLCNNYLLVEQIALGWGFLIIAISLTVYVLQATFIDYSQYE
;
A
#
# COMPACT_ATOMS: atom_id res chain seq x y z
N ILE A 1 -9.92 1.48 0.64
CA ILE A 1 -11.13 1.38 -0.21
C ILE A 1 -11.79 2.75 -0.42
N ALA A 2 -12.11 3.51 0.64
CA ALA A 2 -12.76 4.83 0.51
C ALA A 2 -12.11 5.76 -0.54
N GLY A 3 -10.80 5.99 -0.47
CA GLY A 3 -10.11 6.84 -1.45
C GLY A 3 -10.20 6.36 -2.91
N LEU A 4 -10.17 5.03 -3.14
CA LEU A 4 -10.36 4.46 -4.47
C LEU A 4 -11.75 4.79 -5.04
N LEU A 5 -12.78 4.75 -4.18
CA LEU A 5 -14.17 5.06 -4.53
C LEU A 5 -14.41 6.57 -4.70
N MET A 6 -13.67 7.41 -3.97
CA MET A 6 -13.78 8.87 -4.05
C MET A 6 -13.10 9.45 -5.29
N TYR A 7 -12.07 8.79 -5.84
CA TYR A 7 -11.29 9.28 -6.96
C TYR A 7 -12.11 9.76 -8.17
N PRO A 8 -13.11 9.02 -8.69
CA PRO A 8 -13.88 9.46 -9.87
C PRO A 8 -14.54 10.83 -9.67
N GLN A 9 -15.00 11.12 -8.46
CA GLN A 9 -15.60 12.41 -8.12
C GLN A 9 -14.52 13.50 -7.99
N PHE A 10 -13.41 13.20 -7.31
CA PHE A 10 -12.29 14.13 -7.18
C PHE A 10 -11.65 14.50 -8.51
N LYS A 11 -11.54 13.55 -9.44
CA LYS A 11 -11.06 13.79 -10.80
C LYS A 11 -11.93 14.79 -11.56
N LYS A 12 -13.26 14.73 -11.37
CA LYS A 12 -14.21 15.68 -11.99
C LYS A 12 -14.08 17.08 -11.39
N TRP A 13 -13.84 17.18 -10.08
CA TRP A 13 -13.69 18.46 -9.39
C TRP A 13 -12.35 19.14 -9.67
N PHE A 14 -11.27 18.36 -9.78
CA PHE A 14 -9.90 18.88 -9.92
C PHE A 14 -9.13 18.27 -11.11
N PRO A 15 -9.68 18.28 -12.34
CA PRO A 15 -9.07 17.57 -13.47
C PRO A 15 -7.67 18.10 -13.81
N THR A 16 -7.50 19.41 -13.80
CA THR A 16 -6.23 20.07 -14.14
C THR A 16 -5.12 19.76 -13.13
N PHE A 17 -5.48 19.57 -11.86
CA PHE A 17 -4.53 19.21 -10.81
C PHE A 17 -3.94 17.81 -11.06
N PHE A 18 -4.80 16.80 -11.26
CA PHE A 18 -4.34 15.42 -11.51
C PHE A 18 -3.58 15.28 -12.83
N HIS A 19 -3.92 16.08 -13.85
CA HIS A 19 -3.17 16.10 -15.10
C HIS A 19 -1.78 16.72 -14.93
N LYS A 20 -1.66 17.86 -14.26
CA LYS A 20 -0.37 18.56 -14.10
C LYS A 20 0.55 17.89 -13.08
N TRP A 21 0.00 17.41 -11.96
CA TRP A 21 0.80 16.88 -10.86
C TRP A 21 1.18 15.40 -11.05
N ASN A 22 0.32 14.61 -11.68
CA ASN A 22 0.51 13.17 -11.80
C ASN A 22 0.31 12.69 -13.25
N GLU A 23 0.94 13.36 -14.21
CA GLU A 23 0.74 13.08 -15.64
C GLU A 23 1.01 11.61 -16.01
N ASN A 24 2.12 11.04 -15.51
CA ASN A 24 2.57 9.68 -15.80
C ASN A 24 2.30 8.66 -14.68
N GLY A 25 1.60 9.05 -13.62
CA GLY A 25 1.33 8.18 -12.47
C GLY A 25 2.47 7.99 -11.47
N ILE A 26 3.70 8.41 -11.80
CA ILE A 26 4.87 8.17 -10.92
C ILE A 26 4.79 8.99 -9.63
N PRO A 27 4.52 10.31 -9.66
CA PRO A 27 4.39 11.11 -8.43
C PRO A 27 3.34 10.57 -7.45
N GLY A 28 2.19 10.15 -7.97
CA GLY A 28 1.12 9.58 -7.16
C GLY A 28 1.48 8.22 -6.55
N MET A 29 2.18 7.35 -7.28
CA MET A 29 2.71 6.11 -6.71
C MET A 29 3.79 6.35 -5.67
N LEU A 30 4.66 7.32 -5.89
CA LEU A 30 5.70 7.68 -4.92
C LEU A 30 5.07 8.16 -3.61
N LEU A 31 4.07 9.03 -3.68
CA LEU A 31 3.30 9.46 -2.51
C LEU A 31 2.62 8.28 -1.80
N PHE A 32 1.99 7.38 -2.58
CA PHE A 32 1.40 6.15 -2.05
C PHE A 32 2.41 5.33 -1.24
N PHE A 33 3.60 5.08 -1.79
CA PHE A 33 4.62 4.28 -1.11
C PHE A 33 5.15 4.95 0.15
N ILE A 34 5.39 6.26 0.13
CA ILE A 34 5.85 7.00 1.32
C ILE A 34 4.87 6.82 2.47
N ILE A 35 3.57 7.01 2.20
CA ILE A 35 2.54 6.92 3.25
C ILE A 35 2.32 5.48 3.71
N VAL A 36 2.34 4.50 2.80
CA VAL A 36 2.25 3.07 3.17
C VAL A 36 3.44 2.68 4.05
N ILE A 37 4.66 3.04 3.66
CA ILE A 37 5.87 2.73 4.43
C ILE A 37 5.79 3.40 5.81
N TYR A 38 5.42 4.67 5.89
CA TYR A 38 5.23 5.38 7.16
C TYR A 38 4.30 4.64 8.14
N TRP A 39 3.20 4.09 7.63
CA TRP A 39 2.24 3.33 8.44
C TRP A 39 2.62 1.85 8.68
N LEU A 40 3.59 1.30 7.95
CA LEU A 40 4.12 -0.04 8.25
C LEU A 40 5.04 -0.05 9.48
N PHE A 41 5.56 1.10 9.90
CA PHE A 41 6.37 1.20 11.12
C PHE A 41 5.52 0.96 12.38
N PRO A 42 5.87 -0.03 13.23
CA PRO A 42 5.16 -0.32 14.49
C PRO A 42 4.96 0.91 15.38
N ARG A 43 6.02 1.70 15.55
CA ARG A 43 6.01 2.94 16.34
C ARG A 43 4.94 3.94 15.92
N THR A 44 4.69 4.07 14.62
CA THR A 44 3.70 5.00 14.09
C THR A 44 2.28 4.54 14.42
N MET A 45 2.04 3.24 14.47
CA MET A 45 0.76 2.67 14.91
C MET A 45 0.52 2.94 16.40
N ASP A 46 1.53 2.76 17.25
CA ASP A 46 1.43 3.07 18.68
C ASP A 46 1.15 4.56 18.92
N GLU A 47 1.83 5.45 18.19
CA GLU A 47 1.64 6.89 18.35
C GLU A 47 0.21 7.34 17.98
N ALA A 48 -0.42 6.67 17.01
CA ALA A 48 -1.80 6.93 16.65
C ALA A 48 -2.81 6.61 17.76
N LEU A 49 -2.44 5.76 18.73
CA LEU A 49 -3.29 5.46 19.89
C LEU A 49 -3.10 6.47 21.04
N MET A 50 -1.94 7.12 21.09
CA MET A 50 -1.59 8.07 22.14
C MET A 50 -1.87 9.53 21.75
N ASN A 51 -1.86 9.84 20.45
CA ASN A 51 -1.97 11.20 19.94
C ASN A 51 -3.11 11.33 18.91
N THR A 52 -4.16 12.07 19.29
CA THR A 52 -5.33 12.33 18.44
C THR A 52 -4.98 12.97 17.11
N SER A 53 -3.93 13.80 17.04
CA SER A 53 -3.50 14.38 15.75
C SER A 53 -2.96 13.31 14.79
N VAL A 54 -2.24 12.31 15.31
CA VAL A 54 -1.73 11.19 14.52
C VAL A 54 -2.86 10.24 14.12
N GLU A 55 -3.82 10.03 15.02
CA GLU A 55 -5.05 9.29 14.72
C GLU A 55 -5.84 9.93 13.56
N ILE A 56 -6.10 11.24 13.64
CA ILE A 56 -6.77 11.99 12.58
C ILE A 56 -5.97 11.89 11.28
N PHE A 57 -4.65 12.03 11.35
CA PHE A 57 -3.79 11.88 10.18
C PHE A 57 -3.89 10.48 9.58
N LYS A 58 -4.02 9.41 10.38
CA LYS A 58 -4.30 8.05 9.88
C LYS A 58 -5.56 8.01 9.04
N PHE A 59 -6.67 8.49 9.58
CA PHE A 59 -7.95 8.45 8.88
C PHE A 59 -8.02 9.35 7.65
N ILE A 60 -7.25 10.44 7.59
CA ILE A 60 -7.16 11.31 6.42
C ILE A 60 -6.18 10.75 5.38
N SER A 61 -4.99 10.31 5.80
CA SER A 61 -3.94 9.86 4.87
C SER A 61 -4.34 8.62 4.08
N TRP A 62 -5.05 7.65 4.69
CA TRP A 62 -5.47 6.42 3.98
C TRP A 62 -6.40 6.67 2.78
N PRO A 63 -7.49 7.46 2.88
CA PRO A 63 -8.29 7.80 1.70
C PRO A 63 -7.55 8.73 0.73
N PHE A 64 -6.98 9.83 1.23
CA PHE A 64 -6.57 10.95 0.37
C PHE A 64 -5.14 10.83 -0.16
N LEU A 65 -4.23 10.18 0.57
CA LEU A 65 -2.81 10.07 0.21
C LEU A 65 -2.41 8.65 -0.21
N VAL A 66 -3.24 7.65 0.06
CA VAL A 66 -3.05 6.27 -0.43
C VAL A 66 -4.09 5.94 -1.50
N GLY A 67 -5.38 5.98 -1.15
CA GLY A 67 -6.44 5.51 -2.05
C GLY A 67 -6.59 6.33 -3.33
N ILE A 68 -6.71 7.65 -3.23
CA ILE A 68 -6.85 8.52 -4.42
C ILE A 68 -5.60 8.44 -5.32
N PRO A 69 -4.37 8.62 -4.81
CA PRO A 69 -3.17 8.55 -5.64
C PRO A 69 -2.97 7.18 -6.27
N LEU A 70 -3.27 6.09 -5.55
CA LEU A 70 -3.22 4.74 -6.12
C LEU A 70 -4.19 4.61 -7.31
N ARG A 71 -5.47 4.99 -7.14
CA ARG A 71 -6.46 4.84 -8.22
C ARG A 71 -6.10 5.65 -9.46
N ASP A 72 -5.66 6.90 -9.27
CA ASP A 72 -5.27 7.77 -10.37
C ASP A 72 -4.05 7.21 -11.11
N SER A 73 -3.01 6.90 -10.36
CA SER A 73 -1.71 6.47 -10.89
C SER A 73 -1.80 5.11 -11.57
N TRP A 74 -2.58 4.18 -11.02
CA TRP A 74 -2.70 2.82 -11.56
C TRP A 74 -3.13 2.80 -13.03
N SER A 75 -4.01 3.72 -13.43
CA SER A 75 -4.48 3.85 -14.81
C SER A 75 -3.45 4.45 -15.77
N LYS A 76 -2.43 5.12 -15.24
CA LYS A 76 -1.40 5.86 -16.00
C LYS A 76 -0.07 5.10 -16.10
N LEU A 77 0.14 4.12 -15.23
CA LEU A 77 1.33 3.28 -15.25
C LEU A 77 1.32 2.33 -16.46
N SER A 78 2.50 2.12 -17.03
CA SER A 78 2.76 0.99 -17.92
C SER A 78 2.62 -0.33 -17.16
N ASP A 79 2.45 -1.44 -17.88
CA ASP A 79 2.33 -2.76 -17.24
C ASP A 79 3.60 -3.13 -16.48
N ARG A 80 4.78 -2.76 -16.99
CA ARG A 80 6.05 -2.86 -16.24
C ARG A 80 5.99 -2.07 -14.93
N GLY A 81 5.46 -0.85 -14.94
CA GLY A 81 5.31 -0.02 -13.75
C GLY A 81 4.37 -0.64 -12.71
N LYS A 82 3.26 -1.25 -13.15
CA LYS A 82 2.33 -1.99 -12.28
C LYS A 82 3.02 -3.21 -11.68
N THR A 83 3.71 -4.01 -12.49
CA THR A 83 4.46 -5.19 -12.01
C THR A 83 5.52 -4.82 -10.98
N ILE A 84 6.34 -3.80 -11.26
CA ILE A 84 7.34 -3.30 -10.31
C ILE A 84 6.67 -2.85 -9.00
N SER A 85 5.56 -2.13 -9.10
CA SER A 85 4.82 -1.65 -7.91
C SER A 85 4.30 -2.82 -7.06
N LEU A 86 3.73 -3.86 -7.67
CA LEU A 86 3.26 -5.05 -6.96
C LEU A 86 4.41 -5.85 -6.34
N SER A 87 5.52 -5.99 -7.05
CA SER A 87 6.74 -6.62 -6.53
C SER A 87 7.29 -5.87 -5.32
N LEU A 88 7.28 -4.53 -5.34
CA LEU A 88 7.69 -3.70 -4.20
C LEU A 88 6.75 -3.87 -3.01
N ILE A 89 5.42 -3.84 -3.22
CA ILE A 89 4.44 -4.08 -2.15
C ILE A 89 4.64 -5.48 -1.56
N SER A 90 4.80 -6.49 -2.40
CA SER A 90 5.08 -7.87 -1.98
C SER A 90 6.33 -7.95 -1.11
N GLY A 91 7.45 -7.37 -1.56
CA GLY A 91 8.70 -7.36 -0.81
C GLY A 91 8.61 -6.64 0.54
N LEU A 92 7.92 -5.50 0.59
CA LEU A 92 7.67 -4.76 1.85
C LEU A 92 6.86 -5.60 2.84
N TYR A 93 5.79 -6.26 2.37
CA TYR A 93 4.95 -7.09 3.22
C TYR A 93 5.68 -8.38 3.64
N PHE A 94 6.50 -8.96 2.77
CA PHE A 94 7.34 -10.10 3.14
C PHE A 94 8.31 -9.73 4.26
N LEU A 95 9.03 -8.60 4.11
CA LEU A 95 9.96 -8.10 5.11
C LEU A 95 9.26 -7.81 6.45
N MET A 96 8.12 -7.14 6.42
CA MET A 96 7.33 -6.86 7.64
C MET A 96 6.80 -8.15 8.27
N GLY A 97 6.29 -9.08 7.48
CA GLY A 97 5.83 -10.38 7.96
C GLY A 97 6.94 -11.16 8.66
N PHE A 98 8.14 -11.19 8.06
CA PHE A 98 9.32 -11.80 8.67
C PHE A 98 9.68 -11.14 10.01
N ILE A 99 9.79 -9.81 10.05
CA ILE A 99 10.12 -9.07 11.26
C ILE A 99 9.09 -9.33 12.37
N TYR A 100 7.80 -9.31 12.06
CA TYR A 100 6.73 -9.47 13.05
C TYR A 100 6.67 -10.89 13.63
N ILE A 101 6.95 -11.92 12.83
CA ILE A 101 6.90 -13.33 13.27
C ILE A 101 8.15 -13.71 14.08
N PHE A 102 9.34 -13.27 13.63
CA PHE A 102 10.61 -13.75 14.17
C PHE A 102 11.25 -12.82 15.19
N THR A 103 10.59 -11.73 15.57
CA THR A 103 11.00 -10.91 16.72
C THR A 103 10.28 -11.41 17.96
N ASP A 104 11.03 -11.94 18.93
CA ASP A 104 10.49 -12.46 20.19
C ASP A 104 9.94 -11.34 21.11
N GLU A 105 10.44 -10.13 20.93
CA GLU A 105 9.99 -8.93 21.64
C GLU A 105 8.77 -8.29 20.97
N GLN A 106 7.93 -7.65 21.78
CA GLN A 106 6.80 -6.86 21.27
C GLN A 106 7.32 -5.60 20.55
N LEU A 107 6.98 -5.48 19.27
CA LEU A 107 7.34 -4.34 18.41
C LEU A 107 6.41 -3.14 18.62
N CYS A 108 5.17 -3.40 19.03
CA CYS A 108 4.19 -2.40 19.41
C CYS A 108 3.81 -2.59 20.88
N ASN A 109 3.88 -1.53 21.67
CA ASN A 109 3.56 -1.58 23.11
C ASN A 109 2.07 -1.86 23.38
N ASN A 110 1.20 -1.57 22.42
CA ASN A 110 -0.25 -1.75 22.57
C ASN A 110 -0.78 -3.06 21.97
N TYR A 111 0.08 -3.97 21.50
CA TYR A 111 -0.33 -5.26 20.93
C TYR A 111 0.23 -6.43 21.74
N LEU A 112 -0.56 -7.49 21.86
CA LEU A 112 -0.06 -8.75 22.39
C LEU A 112 0.89 -9.41 21.38
N LEU A 113 1.87 -10.17 21.86
CA LEU A 113 2.80 -10.91 21.00
C LEU A 113 2.07 -11.85 20.02
N VAL A 114 0.98 -12.49 20.47
CA VAL A 114 0.14 -13.34 19.60
C VAL A 114 -0.51 -12.54 18.46
N GLU A 115 -0.93 -11.31 18.70
CA GLU A 115 -1.54 -10.43 17.70
C GLU A 115 -0.50 -9.95 16.69
N GLN A 116 0.72 -9.63 17.17
CA GLN A 116 1.87 -9.32 16.31
C GLN A 116 2.18 -10.48 15.35
N ILE A 117 2.28 -11.71 15.88
CA ILE A 117 2.55 -12.90 15.06
C ILE A 117 1.42 -13.13 14.05
N ALA A 118 0.16 -12.98 14.47
CA ALA A 118 -0.99 -13.11 13.57
C ALA A 118 -0.96 -12.07 12.43
N LEU A 119 -0.63 -10.81 12.74
CA LEU A 119 -0.45 -9.76 11.74
C LEU A 119 0.71 -10.07 10.79
N GLY A 120 1.82 -10.59 11.32
CA GLY A 120 2.97 -11.02 10.52
C GLY A 120 2.60 -12.11 9.51
N TRP A 121 1.81 -13.11 9.92
CA TRP A 121 1.28 -14.11 8.99
C TRP A 121 0.34 -13.50 7.95
N GLY A 122 -0.49 -12.54 8.33
CA GLY A 122 -1.31 -11.76 7.39
C GLY A 122 -0.47 -11.07 6.31
N PHE A 123 0.64 -10.44 6.70
CA PHE A 123 1.56 -9.84 5.74
C PHE A 123 2.21 -10.87 4.80
N LEU A 124 2.65 -12.03 5.31
CA LEU A 124 3.23 -13.09 4.49
C LEU A 124 2.22 -13.65 3.48
N ILE A 125 0.97 -13.87 3.87
CA ILE A 125 -0.08 -14.35 2.96
C ILE A 125 -0.28 -13.36 1.81
N ILE A 126 -0.35 -12.05 2.11
CA ILE A 126 -0.49 -11.02 1.08
C ILE A 126 0.73 -11.01 0.15
N ALA A 127 1.95 -11.04 0.71
CA ALA A 127 3.18 -11.05 -0.07
C ALA A 127 3.27 -12.26 -1.00
N ILE A 128 2.97 -13.47 -0.50
CA ILE A 128 2.95 -14.69 -1.32
C ILE A 128 1.90 -14.58 -2.42
N SER A 129 0.69 -14.10 -2.08
CA SER A 129 -0.39 -13.94 -3.06
C SER A 129 0.00 -12.98 -4.20
N LEU A 130 0.61 -11.84 -3.86
CA LEU A 130 1.10 -10.87 -4.84
C LEU A 130 2.26 -11.42 -5.66
N THR A 131 3.15 -12.19 -5.04
CA THR A 131 4.27 -12.86 -5.75
C THR A 131 3.75 -13.84 -6.78
N VAL A 132 2.80 -14.69 -6.40
CA VAL A 132 2.16 -15.64 -7.32
C VAL A 132 1.48 -14.90 -8.48
N TYR A 133 0.73 -13.83 -8.18
CA TYR A 133 0.09 -13.02 -9.21
C TYR A 133 1.09 -12.40 -10.19
N VAL A 134 2.18 -11.80 -9.69
CA VAL A 134 3.23 -11.22 -10.53
C VAL A 134 3.90 -12.28 -11.39
N LEU A 135 4.26 -13.44 -10.81
CA LEU A 135 4.85 -14.54 -11.55
C LEU A 135 3.93 -15.00 -12.69
N GLN A 136 2.65 -15.25 -12.39
CA GLN A 136 1.66 -15.60 -13.41
C GLN A 136 1.60 -14.56 -14.52
N ALA A 137 1.48 -13.27 -14.18
CA ALA A 137 1.42 -12.19 -15.16
C ALA A 137 2.69 -12.04 -16.01
N THR A 138 3.86 -12.45 -15.50
CA THR A 138 5.13 -12.38 -16.26
C THR A 138 5.42 -13.61 -17.11
N PHE A 139 4.93 -14.80 -16.70
CA PHE A 139 5.25 -16.07 -17.36
C PHE A 139 4.11 -16.62 -18.22
N ILE A 140 2.87 -16.20 -17.97
CA ILE A 140 1.70 -16.64 -18.74
C ILE A 140 1.38 -15.56 -19.77
N ASP A 141 1.66 -15.87 -21.04
CA ASP A 141 1.25 -15.02 -22.16
C ASP A 141 -0.25 -15.25 -22.43
N TYR A 142 -1.08 -14.37 -21.91
CA TYR A 142 -2.53 -14.44 -22.09
C TYR A 142 -2.97 -14.20 -23.54
N SER A 143 -2.10 -13.65 -24.41
CA SER A 143 -2.43 -13.48 -25.84
C SER A 143 -2.54 -14.81 -26.60
N GLN A 144 -2.13 -15.93 -25.97
CA GLN A 144 -2.26 -17.27 -26.55
C GLN A 144 -3.65 -17.90 -26.29
N TYR A 145 -4.51 -17.24 -25.50
CA TYR A 145 -5.83 -17.74 -25.09
C TYR A 145 -7.00 -16.83 -25.54
N GLU A 146 -6.72 -15.74 -26.26
CA GLU A 146 -7.70 -14.90 -26.96
C GLU A 146 -7.81 -15.31 -28.44
#